data_AF-A0A9D7P354-F1
#
_entry.id   AF-A0A9D7P354-F1
#
_cell.length_a   1.000
_cell.length_b   1.000
_cell.length_c   1.000
_cell.angle_alpha   90.00
_cell.angle_beta   90.00
_cell.angle_gamma   90.00
#
_symmetry.space_group_name_H-M   'P 1'
#
loop_
_entity.id
_entity.type
_entity.pdbx_description
1 polymer ?
#
loop_
_entity_poly.entity_id
_entity_poly.type
_entity_poly.pdbx_seq_one_letter_code
_entity_poly.pdbx_strand_id
1 'polypeptide(L)'
;MSERMKSEVKGVDFVVPQVPPEGRMNHSHIYIKLIDASKRKETNVEIAGQIRKILMKYKDLRYRVNIPSALGGGGEAQFYPIRGSLLGQDFNKVVELAKLCTEEMKKKPGLVDVEPGLNLNNPEYQVRVDRQKASDLGVRVIDVATAVRLMFLGRR
;
A
#
# COMPACT_ATOMS: atom_id res chain seq x y z
N MET A 1 -6.34 -10.92 13.93
CA MET A 1 -7.06 -10.76 12.64
C MET A 1 -7.09 -12.05 11.83
N SER A 2 -5.95 -12.74 11.70
CA SER A 2 -5.82 -14.05 11.04
C SER A 2 -6.77 -15.13 11.60
N GLU A 3 -6.88 -15.26 12.92
CA GLU A 3 -7.74 -16.27 13.55
C GLU A 3 -9.24 -16.00 13.34
N ARG A 4 -9.68 -14.74 13.42
CA ARG A 4 -11.09 -14.36 13.19
C ARG A 4 -11.53 -14.56 11.74
N MET A 5 -10.63 -14.34 10.78
CA MET A 5 -10.92 -14.62 9.37
C MET A 5 -11.14 -16.11 9.11
N LYS A 6 -10.43 -16.96 9.86
CA LYS A 6 -10.55 -18.41 9.79
C LYS A 6 -11.84 -18.93 10.44
N SER A 7 -12.31 -18.27 11.50
CA SER A 7 -13.54 -18.65 12.21
C SER A 7 -14.83 -18.06 11.62
N GLU A 8 -14.77 -16.86 11.02
CA GLU A 8 -15.96 -16.14 10.53
C GLU A 8 -16.30 -16.45 9.06
N VAL A 9 -15.38 -17.01 8.26
CA VAL A 9 -15.59 -17.31 6.82
C VAL A 9 -15.49 -18.81 6.55
N LYS A 10 -16.60 -19.44 6.16
CA LYS A 10 -16.64 -20.86 5.80
C LYS A 10 -15.91 -21.07 4.47
N GLY A 11 -14.86 -21.89 4.45
CA GLY A 11 -14.10 -22.20 3.22
C GLY A 11 -12.66 -21.68 3.18
N VAL A 12 -12.17 -21.07 4.27
CA VAL A 12 -10.76 -20.71 4.43
C VAL A 12 -9.99 -21.88 5.08
N ASP A 13 -8.95 -22.37 4.41
CA ASP A 13 -8.07 -23.46 4.88
C ASP A 13 -7.02 -22.92 5.87
N PHE A 14 -6.34 -21.83 5.53
CA PHE A 14 -5.46 -21.11 6.44
C PHE A 14 -5.19 -19.65 6.03
N VAL A 15 -4.75 -18.86 7.00
CA VAL A 15 -4.41 -17.45 6.84
C VAL A 15 -2.97 -17.25 7.31
N VAL A 16 -2.10 -16.76 6.43
CA VAL A 16 -0.69 -16.47 6.74
C VAL A 16 -0.44 -14.97 6.52
N PRO A 17 -0.16 -14.19 7.58
CA PRO A 17 0.36 -12.84 7.41
C PRO A 17 1.80 -12.92 6.89
N GLN A 18 2.09 -12.15 5.86
CA GLN A 18 3.43 -12.00 5.30
C GLN A 18 3.80 -10.52 5.38
N VAL A 19 4.91 -10.21 6.04
CA VAL A 19 5.53 -8.89 5.97
C VAL A 19 6.43 -8.92 4.73
N PRO A 20 6.18 -8.07 3.71
CA PRO A 20 7.03 -8.02 2.54
C PRO A 20 8.48 -7.70 2.95
N PRO A 21 9.50 -8.32 2.34
CA PRO A 21 10.90 -8.08 2.68
C PRO A 21 11.36 -6.64 2.45
N GLU A 22 10.56 -5.82 1.75
CA GLU A 22 10.83 -4.42 1.37
C GLU A 22 10.78 -3.40 2.53
N GLY A 23 10.61 -3.82 3.79
CA GLY A 23 10.81 -2.94 4.94
C GLY A 23 9.81 -1.78 5.08
N ARG A 24 8.67 -1.82 4.38
CA ARG A 24 7.57 -0.86 4.61
C ARG A 24 6.90 -1.18 5.94
N MET A 25 7.25 -0.42 6.99
CA MET A 25 6.73 -0.63 8.36
C MET A 25 5.20 -0.49 8.45
N ASN A 26 4.54 0.14 7.48
CA ASN A 26 3.10 0.39 7.44
C ASN A 26 2.33 -0.50 6.44
N HIS A 27 2.92 -1.61 5.99
CA HIS A 27 2.31 -2.47 4.97
C HIS A 27 2.44 -3.95 5.33
N SER A 28 1.35 -4.70 5.17
CA SER A 28 1.32 -6.15 5.41
C SER A 28 0.51 -6.84 4.33
N HIS A 29 0.98 -8.01 3.89
CA HIS A 29 0.21 -8.92 3.06
C HIS A 29 -0.41 -10.00 3.93
N ILE A 30 -1.57 -10.49 3.51
CA ILE A 30 -2.22 -11.64 4.15
C ILE A 30 -2.59 -12.61 3.05
N TYR A 31 -1.95 -13.77 3.05
CA TYR A 31 -2.29 -14.84 2.13
C TYR A 31 -3.39 -15.70 2.73
N ILE A 32 -4.48 -15.87 1.99
CA ILE A 32 -5.65 -16.65 2.40
C ILE A 32 -5.77 -17.81 1.42
N LYS A 33 -5.49 -19.02 1.89
CA LYS A 33 -5.72 -20.23 1.11
C LYS A 33 -7.15 -20.70 1.35
N LEU A 34 -7.86 -20.97 0.26
CA LEU A 34 -9.21 -21.53 0.31
C LEU A 34 -9.15 -23.06 0.23
N ILE A 35 -10.17 -23.71 0.79
CA ILE A 35 -10.37 -25.15 0.56
C ILE A 35 -10.61 -25.40 -0.93
N ASP A 36 -10.40 -26.65 -1.36
CA ASP A 36 -10.57 -27.07 -2.75
C ASP A 36 -11.92 -26.62 -3.32
N ALA A 37 -11.92 -26.18 -4.59
CA ALA A 37 -13.11 -25.66 -5.24
C ALA A 37 -14.26 -26.67 -5.28
N SER A 38 -13.97 -27.98 -5.34
CA SER A 38 -14.97 -29.04 -5.31
C SER A 38 -15.56 -29.29 -3.91
N LYS A 39 -14.90 -28.81 -2.85
CA LYS A 39 -15.31 -29.02 -1.45
C LYS A 39 -16.03 -27.82 -0.84
N ARG A 40 -16.17 -26.73 -1.58
CA ARG A 40 -16.84 -25.50 -1.15
C ARG A 40 -18.13 -25.26 -1.93
N LYS A 41 -19.09 -24.62 -1.27
CA LYS A 41 -20.33 -24.14 -1.89
C LYS A 41 -20.18 -22.72 -2.46
N GLU A 42 -19.26 -21.94 -1.89
CA GLU A 42 -19.11 -20.51 -2.18
C GLU A 42 -17.99 -20.27 -3.19
N THR A 43 -18.17 -19.28 -4.06
CA THR A 43 -17.19 -18.89 -5.07
C THR A 43 -16.06 -18.05 -4.46
N ASN A 44 -14.94 -17.91 -5.19
CA ASN A 44 -13.86 -16.99 -4.80
C ASN A 44 -14.36 -15.55 -4.57
N VAL A 45 -15.33 -15.13 -5.39
CA VAL A 45 -15.88 -13.76 -5.37
C VAL A 45 -16.74 -13.55 -4.13
N GLU A 46 -17.58 -14.54 -3.78
CA GLU A 46 -18.43 -14.49 -2.58
C GLU A 46 -17.58 -14.46 -1.30
N ILE A 47 -16.58 -15.34 -1.22
CA ILE A 47 -15.64 -15.40 -0.09
C ILE A 47 -14.87 -14.07 0.03
N ALA A 48 -14.39 -13.51 -1.09
CA ALA A 48 -13.75 -12.19 -1.09
C ALA A 48 -14.70 -11.09 -0.60
N GLY A 49 -15.99 -11.15 -0.96
CA GLY A 49 -17.03 -10.27 -0.44
C GLY A 49 -17.24 -10.38 1.08
N GLN A 50 -17.24 -11.59 1.62
CA GLN A 50 -17.31 -11.82 3.07
C GLN A 50 -16.10 -11.25 3.80
N ILE A 51 -14.89 -11.49 3.25
CA ILE A 51 -13.63 -10.94 3.79
C ILE A 51 -13.68 -9.40 3.79
N ARG A 52 -14.15 -8.76 2.71
CA ARG A 52 -14.36 -7.30 2.66
C ARG A 52 -15.31 -6.82 3.76
N LYS A 53 -16.39 -7.54 4.05
CA LYS A 53 -17.33 -7.19 5.14
C LYS A 53 -16.68 -7.23 6.53
N ILE A 54 -15.79 -8.19 6.76
CA ILE A 54 -15.03 -8.26 8.02
C ILE A 54 -14.04 -7.10 8.11
N LEU A 55 -13.34 -6.81 7.01
CA LEU A 55 -12.34 -5.74 6.92
C LEU A 55 -12.95 -4.34 7.07
N MET A 56 -14.16 -4.11 6.56
CA MET A 56 -14.91 -2.85 6.72
C MET A 56 -15.08 -2.41 8.19
N LYS A 57 -15.01 -3.35 9.15
CA LYS A 57 -15.11 -3.02 10.59
C LYS A 57 -13.88 -2.26 11.10
N TYR A 58 -12.74 -2.32 10.40
CA TYR A 58 -11.49 -1.69 10.78
C TYR A 58 -11.28 -0.41 9.97
N LYS A 59 -11.75 0.72 10.49
CA LYS A 59 -11.70 2.02 9.79
C LYS A 59 -10.29 2.58 9.60
N ASP A 60 -9.35 2.18 10.45
CA ASP A 60 -7.95 2.63 10.41
C ASP A 60 -7.10 1.82 9.43
N LEU A 61 -7.65 0.75 8.84
CA LEU A 61 -6.96 -0.09 7.88
C LEU A 61 -7.38 0.26 6.46
N ARG A 62 -6.40 0.59 5.63
CA ARG A 62 -6.57 0.56 4.18
C ARG A 62 -6.33 -0.86 3.69
N TYR A 63 -7.41 -1.55 3.32
CA TYR A 63 -7.35 -2.95 2.91
C TYR A 63 -7.73 -3.11 1.43
N ARG A 64 -7.17 -4.15 0.81
CA ARG A 64 -7.51 -4.60 -0.54
C ARG A 64 -7.63 -6.11 -0.55
N VAL A 65 -8.66 -6.63 -1.20
CA VAL A 65 -8.87 -8.07 -1.36
C VAL A 65 -8.64 -8.45 -2.81
N ASN A 66 -7.51 -9.07 -3.09
CA ASN A 66 -7.14 -9.52 -4.43
C ASN A 66 -7.44 -11.01 -4.59
N ILE A 67 -8.03 -11.38 -5.72
CA ILE A 67 -8.17 -12.79 -6.13
C ILE A 67 -7.09 -13.03 -7.19
N PRO A 68 -6.12 -13.93 -6.96
CA PRO A 68 -5.06 -14.20 -7.92
C PRO A 68 -5.63 -14.76 -9.23
N SER A 69 -5.04 -14.33 -10.36
CA SER A 69 -5.39 -14.85 -11.69
C SER A 69 -4.87 -16.28 -11.85
N ALA A 70 -5.69 -17.15 -12.45
CA ALA A 70 -5.34 -18.54 -12.74
C ALA A 70 -4.22 -18.69 -13.78
N LEU A 71 -4.00 -17.66 -14.63
CA LEU A 71 -2.98 -17.68 -15.69
C LEU A 71 -1.57 -17.33 -15.18
N GLY A 72 -1.43 -17.00 -13.90
CA GLY A 72 -0.19 -16.43 -13.38
C GLY A 72 0.09 -15.04 -13.95
N GLY A 73 0.99 -14.32 -13.29
CA GLY A 73 1.26 -12.92 -13.59
C GLY A 73 0.47 -12.00 -12.67
N GLY A 74 1.11 -11.56 -11.60
CA GLY A 74 0.59 -10.46 -10.83
C GLY A 74 1.36 -10.19 -9.56
N GLY A 75 2.41 -9.37 -9.68
CA GLY A 75 2.88 -8.62 -8.52
C GLY A 75 1.77 -7.70 -8.02
N GLU A 76 1.95 -7.13 -6.83
CA GLU A 76 0.97 -6.27 -6.14
C GLU A 76 0.39 -5.12 -7.01
N ALA A 77 1.13 -4.72 -8.06
CA ALA A 77 0.74 -3.70 -9.02
C ALA A 77 -0.15 -4.19 -10.19
N GLN A 78 -0.36 -5.49 -10.41
CA GLN A 78 -1.14 -5.98 -11.55
C GLN A 78 -2.59 -6.33 -11.18
N PHE A 79 -2.96 -6.22 -9.89
CA PHE A 79 -4.30 -6.61 -9.41
C PHE A 79 -5.42 -5.58 -9.67
N TYR A 80 -5.09 -4.42 -10.26
CA TYR A 80 -6.11 -3.46 -10.69
C TYR A 80 -6.41 -3.65 -12.16
N PRO A 81 -7.63 -4.10 -12.53
CA PRO A 81 -8.02 -4.20 -13.93
C PRO A 81 -8.14 -2.83 -14.61
N ILE A 82 -8.31 -1.76 -13.82
CA ILE A 82 -8.46 -0.38 -14.30
C ILE A 82 -7.44 0.50 -13.57
N ARG A 83 -6.60 1.21 -14.32
CA ARG A 83 -5.63 2.18 -13.80
C ARG A 83 -5.67 3.47 -14.62
N GLY A 84 -5.81 4.59 -13.92
CA GLY A 84 -5.63 5.92 -14.49
C GLY A 84 -4.30 6.51 -14.03
N SER A 85 -3.59 7.18 -14.94
CA SER A 85 -2.38 7.95 -14.60
C SER A 85 -2.66 9.42 -14.87
N LEU A 86 -2.48 10.27 -13.86
CA LEU A 86 -2.49 11.72 -14.02
C LEU A 86 -1.04 12.21 -14.13
N LEU A 87 -0.76 12.99 -15.17
CA LEU A 87 0.53 13.62 -15.39
C LEU A 87 0.35 15.13 -15.48
N GLY A 88 1.23 15.87 -14.79
CA GLY A 88 1.24 17.32 -14.81
C GLY A 88 2.57 17.86 -14.29
N GLN A 89 2.87 19.11 -14.60
CA GLN A 89 4.13 19.75 -14.20
C GLN A 89 4.15 20.12 -12.71
N ASP A 90 2.98 20.41 -12.14
CA ASP A 90 2.83 20.76 -10.73
C ASP A 90 2.33 19.55 -9.94
N PHE A 91 3.23 18.98 -9.13
CA PHE A 91 2.93 17.81 -8.31
C PHE A 91 1.78 18.06 -7.32
N ASN A 92 1.69 19.25 -6.72
CA ASN A 92 0.66 19.55 -5.73
C ASN A 92 -0.72 19.57 -6.38
N LYS A 93 -0.83 20.18 -7.56
CA LYS A 93 -2.08 20.18 -8.35
C LYS A 93 -2.47 18.78 -8.81
N VAL A 94 -1.49 17.98 -9.24
CA VAL A 94 -1.74 16.58 -9.63
C VAL A 94 -2.26 15.76 -8.45
N VAL A 95 -1.70 15.95 -7.25
CA VAL A 95 -2.15 15.29 -6.02
C VAL A 95 -3.59 15.69 -5.67
N GLU A 96 -3.93 16.98 -5.76
CA GLU A 96 -5.28 17.48 -5.49
C GLU A 96 -6.30 16.89 -6.47
N LEU A 97 -6.01 16.95 -7.78
CA LEU A 97 -6.87 16.38 -8.81
C LEU A 97 -7.00 14.86 -8.68
N ALA A 98 -5.92 14.15 -8.38
CA ALA A 98 -5.96 12.70 -8.16
C ALA A 98 -6.86 12.33 -6.97
N LYS A 99 -6.83 13.11 -5.88
CA LYS A 99 -7.75 12.93 -4.75
C LYS A 99 -9.20 13.15 -5.18
N LEU A 100 -9.48 14.24 -5.89
CA LEU A 100 -10.84 14.54 -6.38
C LEU A 100 -11.38 13.42 -7.29
N CYS A 101 -10.58 12.97 -8.26
CA CYS A 101 -10.95 11.87 -9.14
C CYS A 101 -11.22 10.58 -8.35
N THR A 102 -10.39 10.27 -7.35
CA THR A 102 -10.57 9.09 -6.50
C THR A 102 -11.90 9.16 -5.74
N GLU A 103 -12.23 10.32 -5.15
CA GLU A 103 -13.49 10.50 -4.41
C GLU A 103 -14.72 10.39 -5.32
N GLU A 104 -14.66 10.91 -6.55
CA GLU A 104 -15.73 10.73 -7.53
C GLU A 104 -15.86 9.28 -7.99
N MET A 105 -14.75 8.57 -8.19
CA MET A 105 -14.75 7.15 -8.55
C MET A 105 -15.35 6.28 -7.44
N LYS A 106 -15.08 6.59 -6.16
CA LYS A 106 -15.68 5.87 -5.03
C LYS A 106 -17.21 5.96 -4.98
N LYS A 107 -17.81 7.03 -5.53
CA LYS A 107 -19.27 7.20 -5.58
C LYS A 107 -19.94 6.36 -6.67
N LYS A 108 -19.19 5.84 -7.65
CA LYS A 108 -19.77 5.09 -8.77
C LYS A 108 -20.09 3.65 -8.36
N PRO A 109 -21.36 3.21 -8.46
CA PRO A 109 -21.71 1.82 -8.19
C PRO A 109 -21.00 0.92 -9.21
N GLY A 110 -20.33 -0.13 -8.71
CA GLY A 110 -19.57 -1.08 -9.52
C GLY A 110 -18.05 -0.95 -9.41
N LEU A 111 -17.53 0.18 -8.91
CA LEU A 111 -16.11 0.30 -8.58
C LEU A 111 -15.87 -0.12 -7.12
N VAL A 112 -14.98 -1.08 -6.93
CA VAL A 112 -14.56 -1.59 -5.61
C VAL A 112 -13.07 -1.35 -5.41
N ASP A 113 -12.67 -1.14 -4.15
CA ASP A 113 -11.27 -0.99 -3.74
C ASP A 113 -10.53 0.17 -4.47
N VAL A 114 -11.25 1.28 -4.73
CA VAL A 114 -10.72 2.48 -5.41
C VAL A 114 -9.77 3.26 -4.50
N GLU A 115 -8.59 3.52 -5.03
CA GLU A 115 -7.46 3.93 -4.23
C GLU A 115 -6.53 4.85 -5.01
N PRO A 116 -6.06 5.96 -4.41
CA PRO A 116 -5.04 6.78 -5.05
C PRO A 116 -3.70 6.03 -4.96
N GLY A 117 -2.94 6.04 -6.06
CA GLY A 117 -1.56 5.55 -6.12
C GLY A 117 -0.55 6.45 -5.40
N LEU A 118 -1.01 7.25 -4.43
CA LEU A 118 -0.21 8.20 -3.68
C LEU A 118 0.06 7.65 -2.28
N ASN A 119 1.34 7.54 -1.93
CA ASN A 119 1.76 7.16 -0.59
C ASN A 119 2.28 8.41 0.15
N LEU A 120 1.38 9.09 0.87
CA LEU A 120 1.72 10.26 1.70
C LEU A 120 2.25 9.87 3.09
N ASN A 121 2.20 8.59 3.45
CA ASN A 121 2.51 8.12 4.80
C ASN A 121 4.00 7.82 4.99
N ASN A 122 4.88 8.37 4.14
CA ASN A 122 6.32 8.27 4.31
C ASN A 122 6.89 9.66 4.65
N PRO A 123 7.10 9.98 5.93
CA PRO A 123 7.69 11.25 6.31
C PRO A 123 9.11 11.34 5.76
N GLU A 124 9.40 12.39 4.98
CA GLU A 124 10.73 12.67 4.44
C GLU A 124 11.33 13.89 5.16
N TYR A 125 12.56 13.75 5.66
CA TYR A 125 13.34 14.88 6.18
C TYR A 125 14.26 15.42 5.09
N GLN A 126 13.99 16.65 4.63
CA GLN A 126 14.86 17.33 3.68
C GLN A 126 15.86 18.23 4.41
N VAL A 127 17.15 17.88 4.33
CA VAL A 127 18.22 18.74 4.81
C VAL A 127 18.66 19.69 3.69
N ARG A 128 18.38 20.98 3.86
CA ARG A 128 18.83 22.04 2.95
C ARG A 128 20.09 22.69 3.50
N VAL A 129 21.22 22.45 2.85
CA VAL A 129 22.50 23.05 3.24
C VAL A 129 22.64 24.43 2.60
N ASP A 130 22.86 25.45 3.43
CA ASP A 130 23.29 26.76 2.98
C ASP A 130 24.74 26.67 2.48
N ARG A 131 24.90 26.75 1.17
CA ARG A 131 26.22 26.60 0.53
C ARG A 131 27.14 27.78 0.79
N GLN A 132 26.61 29.00 0.92
CA GLN A 132 27.41 30.20 1.17
C GLN A 132 28.01 30.10 2.57
N LYS A 133 27.15 29.86 3.57
CA LYS A 133 27.59 29.71 4.96
C LYS A 133 28.52 28.51 5.16
N ALA A 134 28.31 27.41 4.44
CA ALA A 134 29.22 26.26 4.49
C ALA A 134 30.61 26.62 3.93
N SER A 135 30.67 27.40 2.84
CA SER A 135 31.92 27.87 2.26
C SER A 135 32.68 28.81 3.20
N ASP A 136 31.97 29.75 3.84
CA ASP A 136 32.55 30.68 4.81
C ASP A 136 33.18 29.96 6.01
N LEU A 137 32.62 28.80 6.38
CA LEU A 137 33.12 27.94 7.46
C LEU A 137 34.13 26.89 6.99
N GLY A 138 34.48 26.84 5.69
CA GLY A 138 35.40 25.85 5.12
C GLY A 138 34.85 24.41 5.11
N VAL A 139 33.53 24.24 5.23
CA VAL A 139 32.87 22.92 5.27
C VAL A 139 32.35 22.56 3.89
N ARG A 140 32.69 21.36 3.41
CA ARG A 140 32.17 20.86 2.13
C ARG A 140 30.78 20.28 2.34
N VAL A 141 29.88 20.51 1.37
CA VAL A 141 28.51 19.99 1.39
C VAL A 141 28.47 18.45 1.53
N ILE A 142 29.46 17.76 0.96
CA ILE A 142 29.57 16.30 1.05
C ILE A 142 29.84 15.82 2.49
N ASP A 143 30.57 16.59 3.28
CA ASP A 143 30.89 16.26 4.67
C ASP A 143 29.62 16.41 5.53
N VAL A 144 28.82 17.45 5.28
CA VAL A 144 27.51 17.65 5.92
C VAL A 144 26.55 16.50 5.57
N ALA A 145 26.46 16.14 4.29
CA ALA A 145 25.61 15.03 3.84
C ALA A 145 26.01 13.70 4.49
N THR A 146 27.31 13.45 4.62
CA THR A 146 27.85 12.24 5.24
C THR A 146 27.57 12.21 6.74
N ALA A 147 27.78 13.33 7.44
CA ALA A 147 27.50 13.44 8.87
C ALA A 147 26.02 13.21 9.19
N VAL A 148 25.12 13.84 8.43
CA VAL A 148 23.66 13.61 8.55
C VAL A 148 23.34 12.14 8.32
N ARG A 149 23.86 11.53 7.24
CA ARG A 149 23.62 10.12 6.95
C ARG A 149 24.08 9.20 8.09
N LEU A 150 25.25 9.44 8.68
CA LEU A 150 25.77 8.67 9.80
C LEU A 150 24.90 8.81 11.05
N MET A 151 24.44 10.02 11.36
CA MET A 151 23.53 10.27 12.49
C MET A 151 22.21 9.50 12.33
N PHE A 152 21.61 9.51 11.14
CA PHE A 152 20.33 8.82 10.90
C PHE A 152 20.46 7.29 10.85
N LEU A 153 21.60 6.76 10.40
CA LEU A 153 21.85 5.32 10.34
C LEU A 153 22.27 4.71 11.69
N GLY A 154 22.47 5.53 12.72
CA GLY A 154 22.90 5.07 14.04
C GLY A 154 24.29 4.43 14.05
N ARG A 155 25.11 4.66 13.01
CA ARG A 155 26.50 4.19 12.98
C ARG A 155 27.38 5.25 13.62
N ARG A 156 27.84 4.95 14.85
CA ARG A 156 29.02 5.57 15.44
C ARG A 156 30.27 5.14 14.69
#